data_AF-A0A9W7NGR2-F1
#
_entry.id   AF-A0A9W7NGR2-F1
#
_cell.length_a   1.000
_cell.length_b   1.000
_cell.length_c   1.000
_cell.angle_alpha   90.00
_cell.angle_beta   90.00
_cell.angle_gamma   90.00
#
_symmetry.space_group_name_H-M   'P 1'
#
loop_
_entity.id
_entity.type
_entity.pdbx_description
1 polymer ?
#
loop_
_entity_poly.entity_id
_entity_poly.type
_entity_poly.pdbx_seq_one_letter_code
_entity_poly.pdbx_strand_id
1 'polypeptide(L)'
;MTETDWILEDGVWTRRHGDLVALVWRAAPGGAYAYTVTSADNPRPRRDSLGSGPDLDEVRGRADETLRRYAQHAADEVALRLLIDRRRAGAFVDLDECEATILQRTPRSESAKRSE
;
A
#
# COMPACT_ATOMS: atom_id res chain seq x y z
N MET A 1 -2.83 12.34 -8.41
CA MET A 1 -2.71 11.06 -9.14
C MET A 1 -4.08 10.69 -9.66
N THR A 2 -4.21 10.34 -10.94
CA THR A 2 -5.50 9.99 -11.56
C THR A 2 -5.65 8.47 -11.59
N GLU A 3 -6.61 7.95 -10.83
CA GLU A 3 -7.15 6.61 -11.07
C GLU A 3 -7.89 6.64 -12.41
N THR A 4 -7.64 5.65 -13.27
CA THR A 4 -8.32 5.53 -14.57
C THR A 4 -9.42 4.48 -14.47
N ASP A 5 -10.46 4.64 -15.28
CA ASP A 5 -11.41 3.56 -15.53
C ASP A 5 -10.72 2.42 -16.30
N TRP A 6 -11.33 1.25 -16.26
CA TRP A 6 -10.86 0.10 -17.04
C TRP A 6 -11.00 0.36 -18.54
N ILE A 7 -9.90 0.22 -19.28
CA ILE A 7 -9.85 0.38 -20.75
C ILE A 7 -9.55 -0.98 -21.37
N LEU A 8 -10.33 -1.39 -22.38
CA LEU A 8 -10.09 -2.62 -23.14
C LEU A 8 -9.35 -2.27 -24.45
N GLU A 9 -8.14 -2.80 -24.62
CA GLU A 9 -7.31 -2.63 -25.81
C GLU A 9 -6.66 -3.97 -26.17
N ASP A 10 -6.73 -4.37 -27.44
CA ASP A 10 -6.18 -5.64 -27.94
C ASP A 10 -6.56 -6.90 -27.12
N GLY A 11 -7.75 -6.92 -26.54
CA GLY A 11 -8.23 -8.03 -25.70
C GLY A 11 -7.68 -8.04 -24.26
N VAL A 12 -6.94 -6.99 -23.88
CA VAL A 12 -6.40 -6.78 -22.53
C VAL A 12 -7.12 -5.61 -21.88
N TRP A 13 -7.73 -5.87 -20.73
CA TRP A 13 -8.24 -4.86 -19.84
C TRP A 13 -7.08 -4.24 -19.07
N THR A 14 -6.98 -2.93 -19.10
CA THR A 14 -5.94 -2.17 -18.45
C THR A 14 -6.53 -1.17 -17.48
N ARG A 15 -5.88 -1.00 -16.33
CA ARG A 15 -6.21 0.05 -15.37
C ARG A 15 -4.95 0.57 -14.72
N ARG A 16 -4.85 1.88 -14.59
CA ARG A 16 -3.67 2.57 -14.06
C ARG A 16 -3.98 3.27 -12.75
N HIS A 17 -3.03 3.14 -11.82
CA HIS A 17 -2.96 3.96 -10.62
C HIS A 17 -1.52 4.43 -10.40
N GLY A 18 -1.24 5.69 -10.76
CA GLY A 18 0.13 6.23 -10.75
C GLY A 18 1.02 5.55 -11.80
N ASP A 19 2.13 4.98 -11.35
CA ASP A 19 3.10 4.24 -12.18
C ASP A 19 2.78 2.74 -12.32
N LEU A 20 1.85 2.21 -11.50
CA LEU A 20 1.40 0.81 -11.57
C LEU A 20 0.22 0.66 -12.54
N VAL A 21 0.32 -0.35 -13.40
CA VAL A 21 -0.71 -0.73 -14.36
C VAL A 21 -1.11 -2.18 -14.09
N ALA A 22 -2.41 -2.43 -13.91
CA ALA A 22 -2.97 -3.77 -13.92
C ALA A 22 -3.37 -4.16 -15.35
N LEU A 23 -2.99 -5.36 -15.75
CA LEU A 23 -3.30 -5.97 -17.05
C LEU A 23 -4.13 -7.23 -16.77
N VAL A 24 -5.30 -7.34 -17.41
CA VAL A 24 -6.20 -8.48 -17.23
C VAL A 24 -6.70 -8.97 -18.58
N TRP A 25 -6.62 -10.27 -18.85
CA TRP A 25 -7.15 -10.85 -20.09
C TRP A 25 -7.86 -12.16 -19.83
N ARG A 26 -8.78 -12.51 -20.73
CA ARG A 26 -9.39 -13.84 -20.79
C ARG A 26 -8.37 -14.83 -21.38
N ALA A 27 -8.22 -15.98 -20.74
CA ALA A 27 -7.49 -17.10 -21.31
C ALA A 27 -8.45 -18.15 -21.86
N ALA A 28 -8.11 -18.68 -23.02
CA ALA A 28 -8.83 -19.79 -23.62
C ALA A 28 -8.29 -21.15 -23.07
N PRO A 29 -9.17 -22.09 -22.67
CA PRO A 29 -10.62 -21.97 -22.50
C PRO A 29 -11.01 -21.64 -21.04
N GLY A 30 -11.77 -20.55 -20.85
CA GLY A 30 -12.59 -20.32 -19.65
C GLY A 30 -11.91 -19.68 -18.44
N GLY A 31 -10.73 -19.09 -18.58
CA GLY A 31 -10.02 -18.43 -17.49
C GLY A 31 -9.87 -16.93 -17.68
N ALA A 32 -9.39 -16.26 -16.64
CA ALA A 32 -8.86 -14.91 -16.68
C ALA A 32 -7.55 -14.86 -15.88
N TYR A 33 -6.64 -14.01 -16.31
CA TYR A 33 -5.32 -13.83 -15.72
C TYR A 33 -5.07 -12.35 -15.50
N ALA A 34 -4.42 -12.01 -14.40
CA ALA A 34 -4.04 -10.63 -14.10
C ALA A 34 -2.60 -10.52 -13.61
N TYR A 35 -1.96 -9.42 -14.01
CA TYR A 35 -0.60 -9.05 -13.63
C TYR A 35 -0.50 -7.55 -13.42
N THR A 36 0.48 -7.12 -12.61
CA THR A 36 0.84 -5.71 -12.51
C THR A 36 2.21 -5.42 -13.11
N VAL A 37 2.35 -4.25 -13.73
CA VAL A 37 3.61 -3.76 -14.29
C VAL A 37 3.85 -2.31 -13.83
N THR A 38 5.10 -1.96 -13.52
CA THR A 38 5.51 -0.59 -13.18
C THR A 38 6.12 0.07 -14.42
N SER A 39 5.40 1.04 -15.01
CA SER A 39 5.70 1.75 -16.27
C SER A 39 5.80 0.91 -17.56
N ALA A 40 5.42 1.53 -18.68
CA ALA A 40 5.39 0.94 -20.03
C ALA A 40 6.79 0.80 -20.67
N ASP A 41 7.79 1.51 -20.17
CA ASP A 41 9.14 1.57 -20.78
C ASP A 41 10.04 0.38 -20.41
N ASN A 42 9.67 -0.40 -19.39
CA ASN A 42 10.37 -1.62 -19.01
C ASN A 42 9.38 -2.63 -18.42
N PRO A 43 8.61 -3.33 -19.27
CA PRO A 43 7.58 -4.26 -18.85
C PRO A 43 8.19 -5.58 -18.37
N ARG A 44 9.12 -5.54 -17.41
CA ARG A 44 9.38 -6.74 -16.63
C ARG A 44 8.16 -6.95 -15.75
N PRO A 45 7.40 -8.03 -15.96
CA PRO A 45 6.30 -8.33 -15.07
C PRO A 45 6.89 -8.39 -13.67
N ARG A 46 6.43 -7.53 -12.75
CA ARG A 46 6.59 -7.88 -11.34
C ARG A 46 5.86 -9.20 -11.24
N ARG A 47 6.59 -10.24 -10.84
CA ARG A 47 6.10 -11.61 -10.80
C ARG A 47 5.05 -11.82 -9.68
N ASP A 48 4.39 -10.74 -9.28
CA ASP A 48 3.22 -10.75 -8.44
C ASP A 48 2.04 -10.99 -9.38
N SER A 49 1.89 -12.25 -9.81
CA SER A 49 0.68 -12.65 -10.51
C SER A 49 -0.49 -12.32 -9.59
N LEU A 50 -1.36 -11.41 -10.00
CA LEU A 50 -2.61 -11.09 -9.30
C LEU A 50 -3.56 -12.29 -9.24
N GLY A 51 -3.16 -13.37 -9.91
CA GLY A 51 -3.78 -14.68 -9.88
C GLY A 51 -4.44 -14.98 -11.21
N SER A 52 -4.83 -16.24 -11.34
CA SER A 52 -5.74 -16.71 -12.37
C SER A 52 -7.05 -17.12 -11.72
N GLY A 53 -8.15 -17.02 -12.46
CA GLY A 53 -9.46 -17.44 -11.99
C GLY A 53 -10.36 -17.85 -13.15
N PRO A 54 -11.45 -18.58 -12.88
CA PRO A 54 -12.44 -18.90 -13.91
C PRO A 54 -13.23 -17.65 -14.35
N ASP A 55 -13.37 -16.67 -13.46
CA ASP A 55 -14.16 -15.48 -13.70
C ASP A 55 -13.30 -14.23 -13.89
N LEU A 56 -13.69 -13.41 -14.87
CA LEU A 56 -12.99 -12.17 -15.19
C LEU A 56 -13.27 -11.09 -14.15
N ASP A 57 -14.48 -11.02 -13.62
CA ASP A 57 -14.84 -9.99 -12.65
C ASP A 57 -14.17 -10.25 -11.29
N GLU A 58 -14.05 -11.52 -10.88
CA GLU A 58 -13.22 -11.91 -9.72
C GLU A 58 -11.76 -11.47 -9.90
N VAL A 59 -11.17 -11.77 -11.07
CA VAL A 59 -9.78 -11.42 -11.37
C VAL A 59 -9.58 -9.90 -11.43
N ARG A 60 -10.54 -9.15 -12.00
CA ARG A 60 -10.54 -7.68 -12.00
C ARG A 60 -10.70 -7.10 -10.60
N GLY A 61 -11.54 -7.70 -9.76
CA GLY A 61 -11.71 -7.30 -8.36
C GLY A 61 -10.42 -7.44 -7.56
N ARG A 62 -9.67 -8.54 -7.77
CA ARG A 62 -8.33 -8.70 -7.18
C ARG A 62 -7.34 -7.66 -7.69
N ALA A 63 -7.36 -7.38 -8.99
CA ALA A 63 -6.53 -6.34 -9.58
C ALA A 63 -6.81 -4.95 -8.99
N ASP A 64 -8.09 -4.60 -8.82
CA ASP A 64 -8.52 -3.34 -8.21
C ASP A 64 -8.06 -3.22 -6.75
N GLU A 65 -8.21 -4.29 -5.97
CA GLU A 65 -7.74 -4.33 -4.59
C GLU A 65 -6.22 -4.13 -4.50
N THR A 66 -5.44 -4.75 -5.39
CA THR A 66 -4.00 -4.53 -5.42
C THR A 66 -3.62 -3.11 -5.81
N LEU A 67 -4.29 -2.51 -6.79
CA LEU A 67 -4.08 -1.10 -7.16
C LEU A 67 -4.37 -0.16 -5.97
N ARG A 68 -5.43 -0.43 -5.20
CA ARG A 68 -5.76 0.34 -3.98
C ARG A 68 -4.72 0.19 -2.89
N ARG A 69 -4.23 -1.02 -2.63
CA ARG A 69 -3.15 -1.24 -1.64
C ARG A 69 -1.87 -0.53 -2.06
N TYR A 70 -1.52 -0.58 -3.34
CA TYR A 70 -0.38 0.15 -3.87
C TYR A 70 -0.51 1.65 -3.65
N ALA A 71 -1.70 2.21 -3.93
CA ALA A 71 -2.02 3.61 -3.67
C ALA A 71 -1.79 3.98 -2.20
N GLN A 72 -2.27 3.14 -1.28
CA GLN A 72 -2.13 3.35 0.15
C GLN A 72 -0.66 3.29 0.59
N HIS A 73 0.09 2.28 0.15
CA HIS A 73 1.50 2.16 0.46
C HIS A 73 2.33 3.35 -0.05
N ALA A 74 2.05 3.82 -1.26
CA ALA A 74 2.72 5.01 -1.81
C ALA A 74 2.41 6.27 -0.97
N ALA A 75 1.18 6.42 -0.49
CA ALA A 75 0.81 7.53 0.40
C ALA A 75 1.49 7.42 1.78
N ASP A 76 1.56 6.21 2.32
CA ASP A 76 2.22 5.93 3.61
C ASP A 76 3.73 6.23 3.53
N GLU A 77 4.39 5.85 2.43
CA GLU A 77 5.81 6.16 2.21
C GLU A 77 6.08 7.67 2.20
N VAL A 78 5.22 8.44 1.54
CA VAL A 78 5.31 9.91 1.54
C VAL A 78 5.11 10.46 2.96
N ALA A 79 4.11 9.97 3.69
CA ALA A 79 3.86 10.39 5.06
C ALA A 79 5.05 10.08 5.99
N LEU A 80 5.62 8.88 5.90
CA LEU A 80 6.79 8.48 6.67
C LEU A 80 8.00 9.37 6.35
N ARG A 81 8.22 9.69 5.07
CA ARG A 81 9.31 10.56 4.65
C ARG A 81 9.16 11.98 5.21
N LEU A 82 7.95 12.52 5.20
CA LEU A 82 7.65 13.81 5.82
C LEU A 82 7.91 13.80 7.33
N LEU A 83 7.56 12.72 8.03
CA LEU A 83 7.85 12.57 9.46
C LEU A 83 9.36 12.52 9.73
N ILE A 84 10.11 11.80 8.92
CA ILE A 84 11.58 11.72 9.01
C ILE A 84 12.22 13.09 8.75
N ASP A 85 11.80 13.79 7.70
CA ASP A 85 12.33 15.10 7.35
C ASP A 85 12.01 16.13 8.44
N ARG A 86 10.78 16.10 8.98
CA ARG A 86 10.41 16.91 10.16
C ARG A 86 11.28 16.59 11.38
N ARG A 87 11.57 15.31 11.64
CA ARG A 87 12.44 14.91 12.76
C ARG A 87 13.89 15.38 12.57
N ARG A 88 14.40 15.37 11.35
CA ARG A 88 15.74 15.86 10.99
C ARG A 88 15.85 17.39 11.08
N ALA A 89 14.78 18.10 10.75
CA ALA A 89 14.73 19.56 10.85
C ALA A 89 14.49 20.06 12.29
N GLY A 90 14.04 19.20 13.20
CA GLY A 90 13.84 19.50 14.61
C GLY A 90 15.14 19.56 15.40
N ALA A 91 15.06 20.12 16.61
CA ALA A 91 16.18 20.15 17.54
C ALA A 91 16.68 18.73 17.87
N PHE A 92 17.96 18.64 18.24
CA PHE A 92 18.49 17.42 18.85
C PHE A 92 17.67 17.10 20.09
N VAL A 93 17.29 15.83 20.25
CA VAL A 93 16.48 15.37 21.38
C VAL A 93 17.42 14.66 22.32
N ASP A 94 17.54 15.17 23.55
CA ASP A 94 18.17 14.44 24.65
C ASP A 94 17.19 13.35 25.11
N LEU A 95 17.63 12.10 25.04
CA LEU A 95 16.81 10.94 25.37
C LEU A 95 16.56 10.85 26.89
N ASP A 96 17.52 11.31 27.71
CA ASP A 96 17.43 11.27 29.17
C ASP A 96 16.39 12.30 29.67
N GLU A 97 16.35 13.49 29.06
CA GLU A 97 15.35 14.52 29.33
C GLU A 97 13.93 14.09 28.88
N CYS A 98 13.84 13.41 27.73
CA CYS A 98 12.58 12.85 27.25
C CYS A 98 12.04 11.74 28.16
N GLU A 99 12.90 10.84 28.63
CA GLU A 99 12.50 9.79 29.58
C GLU A 99 11.97 10.39 30.87
N ALA A 100 12.68 11.38 31.45
CA ALA A 100 12.24 12.08 32.64
C ALA A 100 10.86 12.76 32.43
N THR A 101 10.64 13.37 31.27
CA THR A 101 9.37 14.03 30.92
C THR A 101 8.22 13.03 30.75
N ILE A 102 8.46 11.88 30.12
CA ILE A 102 7.45 10.83 29.93
C ILE A 102 7.07 10.21 31.28
N LEU A 103 8.04 9.95 32.15
CA LEU A 103 7.81 9.43 33.50
C LEU A 103 7.01 10.40 34.38
N GLN A 104 7.16 11.70 34.18
CA GLN A 104 6.36 12.73 34.88
C GLN A 104 4.93 12.84 34.34
N ARG A 105 4.72 12.58 33.04
CA ARG A 105 3.41 12.70 32.38
C ARG A 105 2.58 11.42 32.44
N THR A 106 3.19 10.27 32.71
CA THR A 106 2.49 9.00 32.87
C THR A 106 2.04 8.90 34.32
N PRO A 107 0.74 9.04 34.65
CA PRO A 107 0.28 8.90 36.02
C PRO A 107 0.65 7.50 36.51
N ARG A 108 1.50 7.42 37.54
CA ARG A 108 1.70 6.20 38.32
C ARG A 108 0.33 5.80 38.84
N SER A 109 -0.24 4.72 38.28
CA SER A 109 -1.37 4.04 38.89
C SER A 109 -0.90 3.48 40.24
N GLU A 110 -1.02 4.28 41.29
CA GLU A 110 -0.87 3.85 42.66
C GLU A 110 -1.98 2.84 42.98
N SER A 111 -1.57 1.59 43.16
CA SER A 111 -1.97 0.74 44.29
C SER A 111 -3.47 0.73 44.64
N ALA A 112 -4.28 0.04 43.84
CA ALA A 112 -5.54 -0.51 44.33
C ALA A 112 -5.25 -1.77 45.18
N LYS A 113 -4.93 -1.51 46.45
CA LYS A 113 -5.18 -2.32 47.66
C LYS A 113 -5.01 -3.84 47.53
N ARG A 114 -3.82 -4.30 47.96
CA ARG A 114 -3.66 -5.61 48.60
C ARG A 114 -4.17 -5.45 50.05
N SER A 115 -5.43 -5.76 50.29
CA SER A 115 -6.01 -5.90 51.63
C SER A 115 -7.16 -6.90 51.54
N GLU A 116 -6.82 -8.17 51.72
CA GLU A 116 -7.41 -9.16 52.64
C GLU A 116 -6.89 -10.56 52.31
#